data_AF-K6TMU4-F1
#
_entry.id   AF-K6TMU4-F1
#
_cell.length_a   1.000
_cell.length_b   1.000
_cell.length_c   1.000
_cell.angle_alpha   90.00
_cell.angle_beta   90.00
_cell.angle_gamma   90.00
#
_symmetry.space_group_name_H-M   'P 1'
#
loop_
_entity.id
_entity.type
_entity.pdbx_description
1 polymer ?
#
loop_
_entity_poly.entity_id
_entity_poly.type
_entity_poly.pdbx_seq_one_letter_code
_entity_poly.pdbx_strand_id
1 'polypeptide(L)'
;MGKYKVGDELIIVNDPNKDNAKLKELTTLTVDGDFAQISWGIKILEVEYDKPNVTLTYKNVNGEKNKVFAVCKDIENFDKEKVLEKALLRAFQNEVIDISVNKNKF
;
A
#
# COMPACT_ATOMS: atom_id res chain seq x y z
N MET A 1 -34.62 -32.56 -4.40
CA MET A 1 -33.51 -32.05 -5.23
C MET A 1 -33.89 -30.68 -5.76
N GLY A 2 -33.03 -29.69 -5.56
CA GLY A 2 -33.08 -28.37 -6.18
C GLY A 2 -31.81 -27.62 -5.79
N LYS A 3 -30.76 -27.79 -6.60
CA LYS A 3 -29.37 -27.35 -6.33
C LYS A 3 -29.24 -25.85 -6.67
N TYR A 4 -28.75 -25.04 -5.74
CA TYR A 4 -28.04 -23.80 -6.08
C TYR A 4 -26.69 -23.80 -5.36
N LYS A 5 -25.65 -23.68 -6.19
CA LYS A 5 -24.23 -23.84 -5.85
C LYS A 5 -23.65 -22.47 -5.48
N VAL A 6 -22.75 -22.50 -4.51
CA VAL A 6 -21.86 -21.41 -4.07
C VAL A 6 -21.13 -20.78 -5.25
N GLY A 7 -21.10 -19.44 -5.37
CA GLY A 7 -20.34 -18.75 -6.40
C GLY A 7 -20.59 -17.25 -6.62
N ASP A 8 -21.06 -16.49 -5.62
CA ASP A 8 -21.17 -15.03 -5.76
C ASP A 8 -19.77 -14.42 -5.76
N GLU A 9 -19.21 -14.21 -6.94
CA GLU A 9 -18.08 -13.31 -7.14
C GLU A 9 -18.53 -11.91 -6.69
N LEU A 10 -18.01 -11.46 -5.55
CA LEU A 10 -18.18 -10.09 -5.07
C LEU A 10 -17.55 -9.14 -6.09
N ILE A 11 -18.36 -8.55 -6.96
CA ILE A 11 -17.94 -7.41 -7.78
C ILE A 11 -17.78 -6.22 -6.83
N ILE A 12 -16.57 -6.04 -6.31
CA ILE A 12 -16.22 -4.81 -5.57
C ILE A 12 -16.15 -3.69 -6.61
N VAL A 13 -17.25 -2.96 -6.76
CA VAL A 13 -17.28 -1.69 -7.50
C VAL A 13 -16.50 -0.66 -6.68
N ASN A 14 -15.17 -0.65 -6.83
CA ASN A 14 -14.31 0.39 -6.26
C ASN A 14 -14.47 1.65 -7.12
N ASP A 15 -15.20 2.64 -6.60
CA ASP A 15 -15.27 3.97 -7.19
C ASP A 15 -13.87 4.64 -7.07
N PRO A 16 -13.14 4.83 -8.19
CA PRO A 16 -11.78 5.35 -8.16
C PRO A 16 -11.71 6.79 -7.64
N ASN A 17 -12.81 7.55 -7.68
CA ASN A 17 -12.85 8.92 -7.16
C ASN A 17 -12.86 8.95 -5.63
N LYS A 18 -13.53 7.98 -4.99
CA LYS A 18 -13.56 7.86 -3.52
C LYS A 18 -12.20 7.42 -2.96
N ASP A 19 -11.52 6.54 -3.67
CA ASP A 19 -10.17 6.09 -3.30
C ASP A 19 -9.17 7.25 -3.29
N ASN A 20 -9.19 8.07 -4.35
CA ASN A 20 -8.27 9.19 -4.47
C ASN A 20 -8.55 10.29 -3.42
N ALA A 21 -9.83 10.54 -3.11
CA ALA A 21 -10.20 11.48 -2.04
C ALA A 21 -9.65 11.01 -0.68
N LYS A 22 -9.87 9.73 -0.34
CA LYS A 22 -9.38 9.15 0.92
C LYS A 22 -7.86 9.13 0.99
N LEU A 23 -7.15 8.85 -0.11
CA LEU A 23 -5.69 8.89 -0.14
C LEU A 23 -5.15 10.30 0.07
N LYS A 24 -5.83 11.33 -0.45
CA LYS A 24 -5.48 12.73 -0.17
C LYS A 24 -5.71 13.10 1.30
N GLU A 25 -6.79 12.64 1.91
CA GLU A 25 -7.05 12.88 3.35
C GLU A 25 -6.00 12.23 4.25
N LEU A 26 -5.55 11.02 3.90
CA LEU A 26 -4.51 10.30 4.65
C LEU A 26 -3.09 10.86 4.40
N THR A 27 -2.94 11.73 3.40
CA THR A 27 -1.65 12.28 2.97
C THR A 27 -1.55 13.74 3.37
N THR A 28 -0.95 14.00 4.53
CA THR A 28 -0.88 15.34 5.12
C THR A 28 0.50 15.64 5.70
N LEU A 29 0.90 16.91 5.62
CA LEU A 29 2.07 17.44 6.30
C LEU A 29 1.58 18.59 7.18
N THR A 30 1.68 18.43 8.49
CA THR A 30 1.26 19.43 9.47
C THR A 30 2.47 19.95 10.23
N VAL A 31 2.44 21.23 10.57
CA VAL A 31 3.46 21.89 11.39
C VAL A 31 2.75 22.54 12.56
N ASP A 32 3.19 22.24 13.78
CA ASP A 32 2.67 22.78 15.03
C ASP A 32 3.83 23.27 15.90
N GLY A 33 4.00 24.59 15.97
CA GLY A 33 5.16 25.23 16.60
C GLY A 33 6.48 24.73 16.00
N ASP A 34 7.32 24.11 16.83
CA ASP A 34 8.63 23.56 16.46
C ASP A 34 8.58 22.11 15.95
N PHE A 35 7.38 21.52 15.85
CA PHE A 35 7.20 20.13 15.45
C PHE A 35 6.55 20.02 14.07
N ALA A 36 7.01 19.05 13.27
CA ALA A 36 6.40 18.71 11.99
C ALA A 36 6.06 17.22 11.95
N GLN A 37 4.87 16.90 11.42
CA GLN A 37 4.40 15.53 11.23
C GLN A 37 4.00 15.32 9.77
N ILE A 38 4.41 14.18 9.21
CA ILE A 38 3.97 13.70 7.90
C ILE A 38 3.16 12.41 8.07
N SER A 39 2.02 12.36 7.41
CA SER A 39 1.19 11.16 7.23
C SER A 39 1.11 10.88 5.74
N TRP A 40 1.23 9.60 5.34
CA TRP A 40 1.14 9.21 3.93
C TRP A 40 0.21 8.02 3.77
N GLY A 41 -0.78 8.15 2.88
CA GLY A 41 -1.72 7.09 2.56
C GLY A 41 -1.31 6.31 1.33
N ILE A 42 -1.34 4.98 1.42
CA ILE A 42 -1.31 4.09 0.25
C ILE A 42 -2.51 3.16 0.28
N LYS A 43 -3.05 2.81 -0.89
CA LYS A 43 -4.11 1.79 -1.00
C LYS A 43 -3.48 0.48 -1.40
N ILE A 44 -3.55 -0.53 -0.53
CA ILE A 44 -3.14 -1.89 -0.86
C ILE A 44 -4.13 -2.44 -1.91
N LEU A 45 -3.60 -2.92 -3.03
CA LEU A 45 -4.39 -3.54 -4.09
C LEU A 45 -4.28 -5.06 -4.03
N GLU A 46 -3.06 -5.57 -3.83
CA GLU A 46 -2.78 -6.99 -3.84
C GLU A 46 -1.54 -7.30 -3.00
N VAL A 47 -1.56 -8.43 -2.32
CA VAL A 47 -0.41 -8.96 -1.59
C VAL A 47 -0.23 -10.43 -1.95
N GLU A 48 0.90 -10.74 -2.58
CA GLU A 48 1.28 -12.10 -2.93
C GLU A 48 2.37 -12.58 -1.98
N TYR A 49 2.18 -13.76 -1.40
CA TYR A 49 3.18 -14.41 -0.55
C TYR A 49 3.74 -15.62 -1.28
N ASP A 50 4.99 -15.52 -1.72
CA ASP A 50 5.73 -16.59 -2.38
C ASP A 50 7.00 -16.87 -1.59
N LYS A 51 6.91 -17.70 -0.56
CA LYS A 51 7.96 -17.91 0.45
C LYS A 51 9.33 -18.14 -0.23
N PRO A 52 10.37 -17.34 0.08
CA PRO A 52 10.49 -16.36 1.17
C PRO A 52 10.10 -14.91 0.80
N ASN A 53 9.58 -14.70 -0.40
CA ASN A 53 9.26 -13.41 -0.97
C ASN A 53 7.83 -12.96 -0.62
N VAL A 54 7.66 -11.65 -0.58
CA VAL A 54 6.35 -10.99 -0.59
C VAL A 54 6.38 -9.90 -1.64
N THR A 55 5.29 -9.83 -2.40
CA THR A 55 5.06 -8.78 -3.39
C THR A 55 3.85 -7.99 -2.94
N LEU A 56 4.05 -6.68 -2.72
CA LEU A 56 2.98 -5.74 -2.41
C LEU A 56 2.73 -4.87 -3.62
N THR A 57 1.51 -4.91 -4.14
CA THR A 57 1.02 -3.97 -5.16
C THR A 57 0.13 -2.94 -4.47
N TYR A 58 0.44 -1.65 -4.62
CA TYR A 58 -0.30 -0.57 -4.00
C TYR A 58 -0.55 0.58 -4.98
N LYS A 59 -1.50 1.44 -4.64
CA LYS A 59 -1.80 2.69 -5.34
C LYS A 59 -1.41 3.87 -4.46
N ASN A 60 -0.64 4.81 -5.01
CA ASN A 60 -0.24 6.02 -4.29
C ASN A 60 -1.28 7.15 -4.42
N VAL A 61 -1.01 8.29 -3.75
CA VAL A 61 -1.88 9.48 -3.77
C VAL A 61 -2.05 10.09 -5.16
N ASN A 62 -1.07 9.92 -6.04
CA ASN A 62 -1.12 10.36 -7.45
C ASN A 62 -1.99 9.42 -8.31
N GLY A 63 -2.39 8.28 -7.75
CA GLY A 63 -3.18 7.26 -8.42
C GLY A 63 -2.36 6.25 -9.23
N GLU A 64 -1.04 6.31 -9.12
CA GLU A 64 -0.10 5.41 -9.78
C GLU A 64 -0.06 4.06 -9.05
N LYS A 65 0.05 2.99 -9.84
CA LYS A 65 0.21 1.63 -9.30
C LYS A 65 1.69 1.32 -9.16
N ASN A 66 2.12 1.06 -7.94
CA ASN A 66 3.49 0.71 -7.59
C ASN A 66 3.55 -0.73 -7.06
N LYS A 67 4.68 -1.39 -7.32
CA LYS A 67 4.95 -2.76 -6.87
C LYS A 67 6.26 -2.80 -6.09
N VAL A 68 6.23 -3.43 -4.93
CA VAL A 68 7.38 -3.56 -4.03
C VAL A 68 7.61 -5.01 -3.70
N PHE A 69 8.88 -5.39 -3.72
CA PHE A 69 9.35 -6.73 -3.38
C PHE A 69 10.09 -6.67 -2.05
N ALA A 70 9.68 -7.50 -1.09
CA ALA A 70 10.42 -7.72 0.14
C ALA A 70 10.76 -9.20 0.31
N VAL A 71 11.97 -9.46 0.78
CA VAL A 71 12.47 -10.82 1.02
C VAL A 71 12.53 -11.05 2.51
N CYS A 72 11.93 -12.14 2.99
CA CYS A 72 12.09 -12.61 4.34
C CYS A 72 13.48 -13.25 4.48
N LYS A 73 14.30 -12.74 5.40
CA LYS A 73 15.64 -13.30 5.67
C LYS A 73 15.56 -14.54 6.57
N ASP A 74 14.54 -14.61 7.42
CA ASP A 74 14.29 -15.71 8.34
C ASP A 74 13.15 -16.58 7.81
N ILE A 75 13.52 -17.61 7.05
CA ILE A 75 12.60 -18.51 6.35
C ILE A 75 11.88 -19.43 7.35
N GLU A 76 12.52 -19.72 8.49
CA GLU A 76 12.00 -20.61 9.53
C GLU A 76 10.90 -19.92 10.33
N ASN A 77 11.05 -18.62 10.62
CA ASN A 77 10.04 -17.80 11.29
C ASN A 77 9.21 -16.94 10.30
N PHE A 78 8.79 -17.54 9.18
CA PHE A 78 7.99 -16.83 8.17
C PHE A 78 6.61 -16.47 8.72
N ASP A 79 6.50 -15.26 9.24
CA ASP A 79 5.26 -14.65 9.74
C ASP A 79 4.72 -13.68 8.69
N LYS A 80 3.49 -13.94 8.22
CA LYS A 80 2.84 -13.15 7.17
C LYS A 80 2.65 -11.69 7.59
N GLU A 81 2.37 -11.41 8.86
CA GLU A 81 2.16 -10.05 9.35
C GLU A 81 3.48 -9.25 9.33
N LYS A 82 4.56 -9.84 9.85
CA LYS A 82 5.89 -9.20 9.86
C LYS A 82 6.45 -8.98 8.46
N VAL A 83 6.21 -9.94 7.57
CA VAL A 83 6.66 -9.86 6.17
C VAL A 83 5.87 -8.80 5.40
N LEU A 84 4.55 -8.70 5.64
CA LEU A 84 3.72 -7.63 5.10
C LEU A 84 4.16 -6.26 5.62
N GLU A 85 4.42 -6.12 6.92
CA GLU A 85 4.91 -4.89 7.53
C GLU A 85 6.20 -4.42 6.85
N LYS A 86 7.13 -5.36 6.60
CA LYS A 86 8.36 -5.07 5.86
C LYS A 86 8.10 -4.58 4.42
N ALA A 87 7.13 -5.18 3.73
CA ALA A 87 6.74 -4.73 2.39
C ALA A 87 6.13 -3.33 2.41
N LEU A 88 5.29 -3.03 3.42
CA LEU A 88 4.68 -1.71 3.63
C LEU A 88 5.74 -0.65 3.93
N LEU A 89 6.68 -0.93 4.84
CA LEU A 89 7.79 -0.01 5.13
C LEU A 89 8.60 0.32 3.87
N ARG A 90 8.84 -0.67 3.02
CA ARG A 90 9.56 -0.47 1.76
C ARG A 90 8.74 0.32 0.73
N ALA A 91 7.42 0.15 0.71
CA ALA A 91 6.52 1.01 -0.07
C ALA A 91 6.59 2.46 0.40
N PHE A 92 6.49 2.71 1.71
CA PHE A 92 6.60 4.06 2.24
C PHE A 92 7.97 4.70 1.99
N GLN A 93 9.07 3.94 2.09
CA GLN A 93 10.39 4.43 1.71
C GLN A 93 10.42 4.93 0.27
N ASN A 94 9.86 4.17 -0.68
CA ASN A 94 9.80 4.58 -2.08
C ASN A 94 8.98 5.87 -2.26
N GLU A 95 7.83 5.98 -1.60
CA GLU A 95 7.00 7.19 -1.67
C GLU A 95 7.72 8.41 -1.08
N VAL A 96 8.39 8.26 0.06
CA VAL A 96 9.16 9.37 0.67
C VAL A 96 10.30 9.82 -0.24
N ILE A 97 11.01 8.89 -0.87
CA ILE A 97 12.04 9.20 -1.86
C ILE A 97 11.42 9.97 -3.04
N ASP A 98 10.30 9.49 -3.58
CA ASP A 98 9.64 10.13 -4.71
C ASP A 98 9.21 11.58 -4.40
N ILE A 99 8.66 11.82 -3.21
CA ILE A 99 8.34 13.18 -2.73
C ILE A 99 9.58 14.07 -2.73
N SER A 100 10.69 13.57 -2.18
CA SER A 100 11.94 14.34 -2.06
C SER A 100 12.54 14.71 -3.42
N VAL A 101 12.31 13.87 -4.44
CA VAL A 101 12.83 14.07 -5.79
C VAL A 101 11.89 14.93 -6.64
N ASN A 102 10.57 14.77 -6.50
CA ASN A 102 9.59 15.43 -7.35
C ASN A 102 9.11 16.79 -6.82
N LYS A 103 9.25 17.09 -5.51
CA LYS A 103 8.89 18.43 -4.97
C LYS A 103 9.71 19.58 -5.56
N ASN A 104 10.82 19.30 -6.26
CA ASN A 104 11.69 20.30 -6.88
C ASN A 104 11.67 20.27 -8.42
N LYS A 105 10.74 19.52 -9.04
CA LYS A 105 10.52 19.59 -10.50
C LYS A 105 9.55 20.73 -10.81
N PHE A 106 10.12 21.94 -10.89
CA PHE A 106 9.52 23.09 -11.57
C PHE A 106 9.74 22.97 -13.08
#